data_AF-A0A529LV75-F1
#
_entry.id   AF-A0A529LV75-F1
#
_cell.length_a   1.000
_cell.length_b   1.000
_cell.length_c   1.000
_cell.angle_alpha   90.00
_cell.angle_beta   90.00
_cell.angle_gamma   90.00
#
_symmetry.space_group_name_H-M   'P 1'
#
loop_
_entity.id
_entity.type
_entity.pdbx_description
1 polymer ?
#
loop_
_entity_poly.entity_id
_entity_poly.type
_entity_poly.pdbx_seq_one_letter_code
_entity_poly.pdbx_strand_id
1 'polypeptide(L)'
;MITENQDVVVEMLKNPASHGEVGPVETIETHISRIFLVGRRAFKMKRAVKLPYVDFSTPALRLAACEREVELNSITAPGLYLDVHRVTRAGDRLALDEPGELVDAVIEMVRFDQSKLLDRMAAAGELTPALMTGVARMIAHYHRGAEVIHAGSGSANIGGVLEINS
;
A
#
# COMPACT_ATOMS: atom_id res chain seq x y z
N MET A 1 0.24 17.59 -2.74
CA MET A 1 1.26 18.05 -3.71
C MET A 1 2.23 16.90 -3.99
N ILE A 2 2.65 16.70 -5.25
CA ILE A 2 3.74 15.76 -5.59
C ILE A 2 5.06 16.38 -5.12
N THR A 3 5.88 15.62 -4.39
CA THR A 3 7.09 16.14 -3.72
C THR A 3 8.39 15.67 -4.34
N GLU A 4 8.37 14.60 -5.14
CA GLU A 4 9.56 14.01 -5.75
C GLU A 4 9.20 13.35 -7.09
N ASN A 5 10.14 13.33 -8.04
CA ASN A 5 10.02 12.52 -9.24
C ASN A 5 10.44 11.08 -8.92
N GLN A 6 9.53 10.12 -9.17
CA GLN A 6 9.74 8.70 -8.90
C GLN A 6 9.89 7.86 -10.19
N ASP A 7 10.02 8.49 -11.36
CA ASP A 7 9.94 7.83 -12.66
C ASP A 7 11.02 6.76 -12.81
N VAL A 8 12.24 7.02 -12.36
CA VAL A 8 13.34 6.02 -12.42
C VAL A 8 13.05 4.76 -11.59
N VAL A 9 12.39 4.92 -10.43
CA VAL A 9 11.98 3.80 -9.58
C VAL A 9 10.78 3.08 -10.21
N VAL A 10 9.83 3.83 -10.77
CA VAL A 10 8.68 3.27 -11.47
C VAL A 10 9.12 2.46 -12.69
N GLU A 11 10.06 2.95 -13.49
CA GLU A 11 10.58 2.23 -14.65
C GLU A 11 11.37 0.98 -14.24
N MET A 12 12.15 1.05 -13.15
CA MET A 12 12.74 -0.15 -12.55
C MET A 12 11.66 -1.18 -12.17
N LEU A 13 10.59 -0.76 -11.49
CA LEU A 13 9.52 -1.65 -11.04
C LEU A 13 8.61 -2.15 -12.17
N LYS A 14 8.60 -1.49 -13.34
CA LYS A 14 7.93 -2.01 -14.55
C LYS A 14 8.77 -3.06 -15.27
N ASN A 15 10.08 -3.14 -15.01
CA ASN A 15 10.94 -4.14 -15.61
C ASN A 15 10.72 -5.50 -14.91
N PRO A 16 10.28 -6.56 -15.62
CA PRO A 16 10.11 -7.90 -15.03
C PRO A 16 11.38 -8.42 -14.33
N ALA A 17 12.57 -8.08 -14.84
CA ALA A 17 13.84 -8.54 -14.30
C ALA A 17 14.19 -7.95 -12.92
N SER A 18 13.49 -6.90 -12.50
CA SER A 18 13.63 -6.32 -11.16
C SER A 18 12.91 -7.14 -10.08
N HIS A 19 12.14 -8.15 -10.49
CA HIS A 19 11.33 -8.99 -9.62
C HIS A 19 11.83 -10.43 -9.66
N GLY A 20 11.61 -11.18 -8.59
CA GLY A 20 11.88 -12.63 -8.53
C GLY A 20 10.83 -13.51 -9.25
N GLU A 21 10.02 -12.94 -10.14
CA GLU A 21 8.89 -13.61 -10.82
C GLU A 21 8.94 -13.39 -12.34
N VAL A 22 8.21 -14.22 -13.09
CA VAL A 22 8.16 -14.17 -14.56
C VAL A 22 6.80 -13.71 -15.02
N GLY A 23 6.77 -12.82 -16.02
CA GLY A 23 5.55 -12.38 -16.69
C GLY A 23 5.53 -10.88 -16.97
N PRO A 24 4.49 -10.38 -17.65
CA PRO A 24 4.30 -8.95 -17.82
C PRO A 24 4.05 -8.28 -16.47
N VAL A 25 4.49 -7.02 -16.34
CA VAL A 25 4.16 -6.18 -15.19
C VAL A 25 2.94 -5.33 -15.53
N GLU A 26 1.85 -5.55 -14.82
CA GLU A 26 0.68 -4.66 -14.88
C GLU A 26 0.80 -3.59 -13.80
N THR A 27 0.43 -2.34 -14.10
CA THR A 27 0.49 -1.24 -13.13
C THR A 27 -0.91 -0.75 -12.79
N ILE A 28 -1.21 -0.64 -11.49
CA ILE A 28 -2.41 -0.01 -10.96
C ILE A 28 -2.00 1.23 -10.19
N GLU A 29 -2.63 2.36 -10.49
CA GLU A 29 -2.41 3.60 -9.74
C GLU A 29 -3.59 3.91 -8.83
N THR A 30 -3.28 4.31 -7.61
CA THR A 30 -4.24 4.89 -6.67
C THR A 30 -3.87 6.33 -6.37
N HIS A 31 -4.67 6.98 -5.54
CA HIS A 31 -4.40 8.35 -5.13
C HIS A 31 -3.01 8.52 -4.48
N ILE A 32 -2.58 7.55 -3.67
CA ILE A 32 -1.34 7.64 -2.85
C ILE A 32 -0.36 6.47 -3.05
N SER A 33 -0.63 5.56 -3.99
CA SER A 33 0.24 4.40 -4.24
C SER A 33 0.25 3.98 -5.70
N ARG A 34 1.27 3.22 -6.09
CA ARG A 34 1.33 2.47 -7.34
C ARG A 34 1.55 0.99 -7.00
N ILE A 35 0.86 0.11 -7.70
CA ILE A 35 0.95 -1.34 -7.50
C ILE A 35 1.42 -1.96 -8.81
N PHE A 36 2.45 -2.79 -8.74
CA PHE A 36 3.04 -3.51 -9.85
C PHE A 36 2.73 -5.00 -9.67
N LEU A 37 1.92 -5.57 -10.57
CA LEU A 37 1.52 -6.98 -10.52
C LEU A 37 2.37 -7.79 -11.49
N VAL A 38 3.06 -8.82 -11.01
CA VAL A 38 3.95 -9.66 -11.81
C VAL A 38 3.89 -11.10 -11.31
N GLY A 39 3.61 -12.05 -12.22
CA GLY A 39 3.41 -13.45 -11.85
C GLY A 39 2.42 -13.59 -10.69
N ARG A 40 2.87 -14.16 -9.57
CA ARG A 40 2.08 -14.34 -8.34
C ARG A 40 2.32 -13.28 -7.27
N ARG A 41 3.05 -12.20 -7.59
CA ARG A 41 3.44 -11.14 -6.66
C ARG A 41 2.85 -9.80 -7.05
N ALA A 42 2.69 -8.96 -6.04
CA ALA A 42 2.31 -7.57 -6.17
C ALA A 42 3.29 -6.72 -5.36
N PHE A 43 3.83 -5.66 -5.95
CA PHE A 43 4.72 -4.73 -5.28
C PHE A 43 4.01 -3.38 -5.15
N LYS A 44 3.83 -2.89 -3.92
CA LYS A 44 3.14 -1.63 -3.66
C LYS A 44 4.13 -0.55 -3.22
N MET A 45 4.21 0.50 -4.02
CA MET A 45 5.04 1.68 -3.81
C MET A 45 4.17 2.85 -3.34
N LYS A 46 4.66 3.66 -2.40
CA LYS A 46 4.00 4.92 -2.00
C LYS A 46 4.33 6.02 -3.01
N ARG A 47 3.34 6.81 -3.40
CA ARG A 47 3.58 8.00 -4.22
C ARG A 47 4.27 9.07 -3.35
N ALA A 48 5.25 9.76 -3.91
CA ALA A 48 5.91 10.89 -3.26
C ALA A 48 4.96 12.08 -3.21
N VAL A 49 4.12 12.13 -2.18
CA VAL A 49 3.12 13.16 -1.97
C VAL A 49 3.12 13.65 -0.54
N LYS A 50 2.79 14.93 -0.37
CA LYS A 50 2.40 15.51 0.91
C LYS A 50 0.98 16.05 0.79
N LEU A 51 0.08 15.49 1.58
CA LEU A 51 -1.34 15.82 1.64
C LEU A 51 -1.71 16.12 3.10
N PRO A 52 -2.84 16.80 3.38
CA PRO A 52 -3.22 17.14 4.74
C PRO A 52 -3.33 15.94 5.71
N TYR A 53 -3.59 14.74 5.18
CA TYR A 53 -3.77 13.51 5.95
C TYR A 53 -2.61 12.50 5.81
N VAL A 54 -1.61 12.76 4.97
CA VAL A 54 -0.50 11.83 4.78
C VAL A 54 0.75 12.54 4.29
N ASP A 55 1.90 12.17 4.87
CA ASP A 55 3.20 12.69 4.47
C ASP A 55 4.11 11.55 4.01
N PHE A 56 4.25 11.43 2.69
CA PHE A 56 5.14 10.51 1.98
C PHE A 56 6.24 11.27 1.25
N SER A 57 6.60 12.45 1.77
CA SER A 57 7.47 13.40 1.05
C SER A 57 8.91 12.95 0.88
N THR A 58 9.40 12.04 1.74
CA THR A 58 10.78 11.55 1.70
C THR A 58 10.84 10.02 1.61
N PRO A 59 11.93 9.45 1.07
CA PRO A 59 12.13 8.00 1.03
C PRO A 59 12.01 7.34 2.41
N ALA A 60 12.54 7.97 3.46
CA ALA A 60 12.46 7.47 4.83
C ALA A 60 11.02 7.41 5.36
N LEU A 61 10.20 8.43 5.08
CA LEU A 61 8.78 8.43 5.45
C LEU A 61 8.00 7.35 4.69
N ARG A 62 8.33 7.13 3.41
CA ARG A 62 7.72 6.07 2.61
C ARG A 62 8.08 4.68 3.12
N LEU A 63 9.34 4.46 3.50
CA LEU A 63 9.79 3.21 4.14
C LEU A 63 9.04 2.94 5.45
N ALA A 64 9.03 3.90 6.37
CA ALA A 64 8.31 3.77 7.63
C ALA A 64 6.80 3.50 7.42
N ALA A 65 6.19 4.12 6.41
CA ALA A 65 4.81 3.86 6.05
C ALA A 65 4.58 2.45 5.48
N CYS A 66 5.53 1.91 4.72
CA CYS A 66 5.48 0.52 4.24
C CYS A 66 5.59 -0.47 5.40
N GLU A 67 6.56 -0.27 6.30
CA GLU A 67 6.74 -1.09 7.51
C GLU A 67 5.48 -1.09 8.37
N ARG A 68 4.92 0.09 8.63
CA ARG A 68 3.69 0.23 9.41
C ARG A 68 2.48 -0.41 8.74
N GLU A 69 2.39 -0.35 7.41
CA GLU A 69 1.32 -1.02 6.66
C GLU A 69 1.41 -2.54 6.80
N VAL A 70 2.61 -3.12 6.64
CA VAL A 70 2.81 -4.57 6.81
C VAL A 70 2.48 -4.98 8.25
N GLU A 71 2.97 -4.26 9.24
CA GLU A 71 2.71 -4.54 10.66
C GLU A 71 1.20 -4.59 10.97
N LEU A 72 0.45 -3.59 10.52
CA LEU A 72 -0.99 -3.48 10.81
C LEU A 72 -1.84 -4.45 9.98
N ASN A 73 -1.57 -4.55 8.68
CA ASN A 73 -2.45 -5.28 7.77
C ASN A 73 -2.23 -6.79 7.83
N SER A 74 -1.03 -7.25 8.20
CA SER A 74 -0.75 -8.69 8.34
C SER A 74 -1.64 -9.36 9.39
N ILE A 75 -2.11 -8.61 10.39
CA ILE A 75 -3.02 -9.11 11.43
C ILE A 75 -4.35 -9.57 10.83
N THR A 76 -4.86 -8.83 9.83
CA THR A 76 -6.18 -9.08 9.23
C THR A 76 -6.11 -9.79 7.88
N ALA A 77 -4.93 -9.85 7.27
CA ALA A 77 -4.68 -10.50 5.99
C ALA A 77 -3.45 -11.43 6.07
N PRO A 78 -3.52 -12.50 6.89
CA PRO A 78 -2.40 -13.40 7.09
C PRO A 78 -1.97 -14.03 5.77
N GLY A 79 -0.67 -13.95 5.46
CA GLY A 79 -0.07 -14.50 4.24
C GLY A 79 -0.24 -13.63 2.99
N LEU A 80 -0.93 -12.48 3.07
CA LEU A 80 -1.05 -11.55 1.94
C LEU A 80 0.16 -10.61 1.85
N TYR A 81 0.62 -10.09 2.98
CA TYR A 81 1.79 -9.22 3.08
C TYR A 81 3.01 -10.09 3.38
N LEU A 82 4.08 -9.91 2.61
CA LEU A 82 5.25 -10.80 2.65
C LEU A 82 6.46 -10.09 3.25
N ASP A 83 6.82 -8.93 2.72
CA ASP A 83 7.98 -8.17 3.21
C ASP A 83 7.92 -6.70 2.78
N VAL A 84 8.86 -5.90 3.30
CA VAL A 84 9.17 -4.54 2.85
C VAL A 84 10.57 -4.51 2.26
N HIS A 85 10.67 -4.07 1.01
CA HIS A 85 11.95 -3.91 0.31
C HIS A 85 12.34 -2.46 0.19
N ARG A 86 13.62 -2.18 0.42
CA ARG A 86 14.24 -0.88 0.18
C ARG A 86 14.65 -0.79 -1.27
N VAL A 87 14.27 0.30 -1.94
CA VAL A 87 14.85 0.65 -3.24
C VAL A 87 16.06 1.51 -2.96
N THR A 88 17.24 1.03 -3.35
CA THR A 88 18.51 1.71 -3.13
C THR A 88 19.19 2.09 -4.43
N ARG A 89 20.04 3.13 -4.36
CA ARG A 89 20.85 3.61 -5.47
C ARG A 89 22.34 3.50 -5.13
N ALA A 90 23.09 2.88 -6.04
CA ALA A 90 24.55 2.84 -6.03
C ALA A 90 25.07 3.31 -7.39
N GLY A 91 25.57 4.56 -7.46
CA GLY A 91 25.86 5.23 -8.74
C GLY A 91 24.59 5.37 -9.57
N ASP A 92 24.61 4.89 -10.81
CA ASP A 92 23.46 4.94 -11.73
C ASP A 92 22.55 3.70 -11.66
N ARG A 93 22.87 2.74 -10.78
CA ARG A 93 22.10 1.50 -10.64
C ARG A 93 21.11 1.57 -9.49
N LEU A 94 19.87 1.19 -9.77
CA LEU A 94 18.85 0.90 -8.75
C LEU A 94 18.76 -0.60 -8.49
N ALA A 95 18.49 -0.97 -7.25
CA ALA A 95 18.27 -2.36 -6.84
C ALA A 95 17.37 -2.43 -5.60
N LEU A 96 16.79 -3.61 -5.37
CA LEU A 96 16.06 -3.93 -4.14
C LEU A 96 17.04 -4.51 -3.11
N ASP A 97 17.01 -3.97 -1.89
CA ASP A 97 17.75 -4.44 -0.71
C ASP A 97 19.27 -4.58 -0.84
N GLU A 98 19.85 -3.92 -1.85
CA GLU A 98 21.31 -3.81 -2.00
C GLU A 98 21.86 -2.60 -1.24
N PRO A 99 23.16 -2.58 -0.90
CA PRO A 99 23.79 -1.39 -0.32
C PRO A 99 23.67 -0.16 -1.24
N GLY A 100 23.35 0.99 -0.66
CA GLY A 100 23.24 2.25 -1.40
C GLY A 100 22.41 3.31 -0.66
N GLU A 101 22.23 4.45 -1.32
CA GLU A 101 21.32 5.51 -0.85
C GLU A 101 19.88 5.01 -0.92
N LEU A 102 19.09 5.19 0.15
CA LEU A 102 17.65 4.89 0.12
C LEU A 102 16.93 5.92 -0.76
N VAL A 103 16.29 5.45 -1.83
CA VAL A 103 15.54 6.31 -2.76
C VAL A 103 14.04 6.03 -2.72
N ASP A 104 13.62 4.83 -2.35
CA ASP A 104 12.22 4.52 -2.08
C ASP A 104 12.05 3.21 -1.30
N ALA A 105 10.80 2.81 -1.08
CA ALA A 105 10.46 1.50 -0.53
C ALA A 105 9.20 0.92 -1.19
N VAL A 106 9.12 -0.40 -1.20
CA VAL A 106 7.95 -1.14 -1.69
C VAL A 106 7.56 -2.25 -0.72
N ILE A 107 6.28 -2.58 -0.69
CA ILE A 107 5.75 -3.75 0.02
C ILE A 107 5.62 -4.89 -0.98
N GLU A 108 6.16 -6.06 -0.69
CA GLU A 108 5.86 -7.29 -1.43
C GLU A 108 4.62 -7.96 -0.86
N MET A 109 3.71 -8.34 -1.75
CA MET A 109 2.44 -8.97 -1.44
C MET A 109 2.18 -10.16 -2.36
N VAL A 110 1.33 -11.10 -1.92
CA VAL A 110 0.74 -12.10 -2.80
C VAL A 110 -0.25 -11.41 -3.74
N ARG A 111 -0.09 -11.62 -5.05
CA ARG A 111 -1.10 -11.21 -6.03
C ARG A 111 -2.31 -12.13 -5.87
N PHE A 112 -3.47 -11.54 -5.63
CA PHE A 112 -4.74 -12.25 -5.67
C PHE A 112 -5.55 -11.86 -6.92
N ASP A 113 -6.53 -12.71 -7.24
CA ASP A 113 -7.41 -12.50 -8.38
C ASP A 113 -8.18 -11.17 -8.23
N GLN A 114 -8.00 -10.28 -9.22
CA GLN A 114 -8.64 -8.97 -9.23
C GLN A 114 -10.17 -9.07 -9.34
N SER A 115 -10.72 -10.19 -9.80
CA SER A 115 -12.17 -10.46 -9.76
C SER A 115 -12.72 -10.50 -8.33
N LYS A 116 -11.87 -10.77 -7.33
CA LYS A 116 -12.23 -10.87 -5.90
C LYS A 116 -12.18 -9.54 -5.16
N LEU A 117 -11.88 -8.45 -5.83
CA LEU A 117 -12.10 -7.11 -5.28
C LEU A 117 -13.60 -6.87 -5.11
N LEU A 118 -14.02 -6.29 -3.98
CA LEU A 118 -15.44 -6.15 -3.64
C LEU A 118 -16.21 -5.29 -4.65
N ASP A 119 -15.57 -4.29 -5.27
CA ASP A 119 -16.16 -3.47 -6.34
C ASP A 119 -16.47 -4.30 -7.60
N ARG A 120 -15.55 -5.20 -7.98
CA ARG A 120 -15.73 -6.11 -9.11
C ARG A 120 -16.78 -7.17 -8.82
N MET A 121 -16.76 -7.74 -7.62
CA MET A 121 -17.80 -8.68 -7.18
C MET A 121 -19.18 -8.01 -7.12
N ALA A 122 -19.26 -6.75 -6.69
CA ALA A 122 -20.52 -6.01 -6.68
C ALA A 122 -21.07 -5.80 -8.10
N ALA A 123 -20.22 -5.36 -9.03
CA ALA A 123 -20.60 -5.18 -10.44
C ALA A 123 -21.02 -6.50 -11.11
N ALA A 124 -20.41 -7.61 -10.72
CA ALA A 124 -20.73 -8.95 -11.22
C ALA A 124 -21.92 -9.63 -10.51
N GLY A 125 -22.49 -9.01 -9.46
CA GLY A 125 -23.54 -9.63 -8.64
C GLY A 125 -23.08 -10.77 -7.73
N GLU A 126 -21.76 -10.93 -7.55
CA GLU A 126 -21.13 -11.96 -6.70
C GLU A 126 -20.97 -11.52 -5.24
N LEU A 127 -21.17 -10.23 -4.95
CA LEU A 127 -21.08 -9.69 -3.58
C LEU A 127 -22.35 -10.03 -2.78
N THR A 128 -22.41 -11.24 -2.26
CA THR A 128 -23.60 -11.76 -1.55
C THR A 128 -23.80 -11.10 -0.17
N PRO A 129 -25.05 -11.11 0.36
CA PRO A 129 -25.32 -10.65 1.73
C PRO A 129 -24.51 -11.41 2.80
N ALA A 130 -24.23 -12.70 2.57
CA ALA A 130 -23.42 -13.51 3.48
C ALA A 130 -21.96 -13.03 3.53
N LEU A 131 -21.37 -12.72 2.36
CA LEU A 131 -20.03 -12.13 2.29
C LEU A 131 -19.97 -10.76 2.96
N MET A 132 -20.95 -9.90 2.68
CA MET A 132 -21.04 -8.58 3.33
C MET A 132 -21.15 -8.68 4.85
N THR A 133 -21.93 -9.64 5.35
CA THR A 133 -22.03 -9.92 6.78
C THR A 133 -20.69 -10.39 7.36
N GLY A 134 -19.96 -11.24 6.64
CA GLY A 134 -18.62 -11.68 7.02
C GLY A 134 -17.64 -10.51 7.14
N VAL A 135 -17.58 -9.65 6.12
CA VAL A 135 -16.74 -8.44 6.11
C VAL A 135 -17.09 -7.52 7.28
N ALA A 136 -18.37 -7.23 7.49
CA ALA A 136 -18.82 -6.37 8.59
C ALA A 136 -18.43 -6.94 9.96
N ARG A 137 -18.55 -8.25 10.17
CA ARG A 137 -18.15 -8.92 11.41
C ARG A 137 -16.64 -8.87 11.63
N MET A 138 -15.84 -9.03 10.57
CA MET A 138 -14.39 -8.91 10.63
C MET A 138 -13.96 -7.49 11.04
N ILE A 139 -14.54 -6.46 10.41
CA ILE A 139 -14.28 -5.04 10.75
C ILE A 139 -14.66 -4.78 12.22
N ALA A 140 -15.85 -5.21 12.64
CA ALA A 140 -16.31 -5.01 14.00
C ALA A 140 -15.43 -5.74 15.03
N HIS A 141 -14.94 -6.93 14.71
CA HIS A 141 -14.02 -7.67 15.56
C HIS A 141 -12.66 -6.96 15.68
N TYR A 142 -12.09 -6.52 14.57
CA TYR A 142 -10.84 -5.77 14.55
C TYR A 142 -10.94 -4.47 15.38
N HIS A 143 -11.99 -3.68 15.20
CA HIS A 143 -12.19 -2.44 15.95
C HIS A 143 -12.38 -2.67 17.46
N ARG A 144 -12.92 -3.82 17.90
CA ARG A 144 -13.03 -4.13 19.33
C ARG A 144 -11.69 -4.39 20.01
N GLY A 145 -10.68 -4.84 19.26
CA GLY A 145 -9.32 -5.09 19.75
C GLY A 145 -8.35 -3.94 19.53
N ALA A 146 -8.77 -2.88 18.84
CA ALA A 146 -7.92 -1.72 18.57
C ALA A 146 -7.70 -0.89 19.84
N GLU A 147 -6.50 -0.33 19.99
CA GLU A 147 -6.19 0.56 21.10
C GLU A 147 -7.08 1.81 21.05
N VAL A 148 -7.65 2.17 22.21
CA VAL A 148 -8.48 3.37 22.34
C VAL A 148 -7.56 4.58 22.49
N ILE A 149 -7.57 5.47 21.50
CA ILE A 149 -6.84 6.72 21.56
C ILE A 149 -7.64 7.73 22.36
N HIS A 150 -7.11 8.16 23.51
CA HIS A 150 -7.70 9.19 24.36
C HIS A 150 -7.20 10.61 24.05
N ALA A 151 -6.43 10.79 22.98
CA ALA A 151 -5.99 12.08 22.50
C ALA A 151 -7.16 12.81 21.81
N GLY A 152 -7.78 13.75 22.53
CA GLY A 152 -8.90 14.56 22.04
C GLY A 152 -10.27 13.87 22.09
N SER A 153 -11.32 14.59 21.69
CA SER A 153 -12.66 14.02 21.55
C SER A 153 -12.84 13.45 20.14
N GLY A 154 -13.71 12.43 20.00
CA GLY A 154 -14.09 11.92 18.67
C GLY A 154 -14.66 12.99 17.75
N SER A 155 -15.39 13.97 18.31
CA SER A 155 -15.90 15.12 17.55
C SER A 155 -14.78 16.02 17.02
N ALA A 156 -13.72 16.26 17.79
CA ALA A 156 -12.57 17.06 17.34
C ALA A 156 -11.83 16.33 16.20
N ASN A 157 -11.66 15.01 16.33
CA ASN A 157 -11.00 14.21 15.30
C ASN A 157 -11.81 14.20 13.99
N ILE A 158 -13.14 14.04 14.06
CA ILE A 158 -14.02 14.14 12.89
C ILE A 158 -14.00 15.57 12.31
N GLY A 159 -13.97 16.60 13.16
CA GLY A 159 -13.82 17.99 12.73
C GLY A 159 -12.60 18.20 11.85
N GLY A 160 -11.43 17.71 12.27
CA GLY A 160 -10.21 17.77 11.47
C GLY A 160 -10.32 17.04 10.13
N VAL A 161 -11.05 15.92 10.05
CA VAL A 161 -11.31 15.23 8.77
C VAL A 161 -12.20 16.08 7.86
N LEU A 162 -13.21 16.76 8.39
CA LEU A 162 -14.09 17.63 7.60
C LEU A 162 -13.32 18.84 7.05
N GLU A 163 -12.47 19.48 7.86
CA GLU A 163 -11.62 20.60 7.43
C GLU A 163 -10.66 20.24 6.28
N ILE A 164 -10.22 18.98 6.22
CA ILE A 164 -9.38 18.48 5.12
C ILE A 164 -10.15 18.37 3.79
N ASN A 165 -11.48 18.20 3.85
CA ASN A 165 -12.34 17.95 2.68
C ASN A 165 -13.21 19.15 2.27
N SER A 166 -13.19 20.24 3.03
CA SER A 166 -13.85 21.52 2.73
C SER A 166 -12.97 22.43 1.89
#